data_AF-Q7XQ95-F1
#
_entry.id   AF-Q7XQ95-F1
#
_cell.length_a   1.000
_cell.length_b   1.000
_cell.length_c   1.000
_cell.angle_alpha   90.00
_cell.angle_beta   90.00
_cell.angle_gamma   90.00
#
_symmetry.space_group_name_H-M   'P 1'
#
loop_
_entity.id
_entity.type
_entity.pdbx_description
1 polymer ?
#
loop_
_entity_poly.entity_id
_entity_poly.type
_entity_poly.pdbx_seq_one_letter_code
_entity_poly.pdbx_strand_id
1 'polypeptide(L)'
;MRWGSYPMVGKNDLENYTFCTYCSKPKPPRAHHCRSCKMCVLDMDHHCPFIGNCVGASNHRAFVFFLISVVISCSYAAGMTIYSSYHIWPPLDFENLASTHRSMGYIKMLIEIIGTLASSAFFLSARGLVTVYIAFASLSVNAGIGVLLFQQLSYIYEGNTYLNRLSSLNVMHGERGLQNLIRFFGCPYSVSRVLSGYSNTGKLQDNSSSKLL
;
A
#
# COMPACT_ATOMS: atom_id res chain seq x y z
N MET A 1 -3.61 -6.27 -23.50
CA MET A 1 -2.47 -7.08 -23.01
C MET A 1 -2.54 -7.18 -21.48
N ARG A 2 -2.41 -8.36 -20.87
CA ARG A 2 -2.37 -8.51 -19.41
C ARG A 2 -1.10 -7.82 -18.84
N TRP A 3 -1.20 -7.23 -17.65
CA TRP A 3 -0.02 -6.62 -17.00
C TRP A 3 1.02 -7.70 -16.67
N GLY A 4 2.28 -7.48 -17.08
CA GLY A 4 3.35 -8.48 -16.99
C GLY A 4 3.38 -9.48 -18.16
N SER A 5 2.53 -9.32 -19.19
CA SER A 5 2.61 -10.12 -20.41
C SER A 5 3.42 -9.36 -21.46
N TYR A 6 4.64 -9.81 -21.69
CA TYR A 6 5.53 -9.28 -22.71
C TYR A 6 5.43 -10.17 -23.94
N PRO A 7 5.26 -9.59 -25.14
CA PRO A 7 5.25 -10.38 -26.37
C PRO A 7 6.60 -11.10 -26.53
N MET A 8 6.56 -12.32 -27.05
CA MET A 8 7.76 -13.03 -27.50
C MET A 8 8.40 -12.18 -28.61
N VAL A 9 9.73 -12.01 -28.56
CA VAL A 9 10.47 -11.19 -29.54
C VAL A 9 10.35 -11.83 -30.92
N GLY A 10 9.71 -11.14 -31.87
CA GLY A 10 9.63 -11.54 -33.27
C GLY A 10 10.93 -11.22 -34.03
N LYS A 11 11.05 -11.78 -35.24
CA LYS A 11 12.30 -11.77 -36.03
C LYS A 11 12.79 -10.37 -36.46
N ASN A 12 12.03 -9.29 -36.20
CA ASN A 12 12.40 -7.90 -36.51
C ASN A 12 12.15 -6.92 -35.34
N ASP A 13 11.90 -7.40 -34.11
CA ASP A 13 11.50 -6.55 -32.98
C ASP A 13 12.67 -6.00 -32.13
N LEU A 14 13.89 -6.03 -32.67
CA LEU A 14 15.12 -5.64 -31.96
C LEU A 14 15.45 -4.14 -32.06
N GLU A 15 14.68 -3.34 -32.82
CA GLU A 15 14.97 -1.91 -33.07
C GLU A 15 15.15 -1.06 -31.80
N ASN A 16 14.53 -1.45 -30.68
CA ASN A 16 14.60 -0.72 -29.41
C ASN A 16 15.45 -1.42 -28.33
N TYR A 17 16.20 -2.45 -28.71
CA TYR A 17 17.08 -3.15 -27.78
C TYR A 17 18.38 -2.38 -27.63
N THR A 18 18.81 -2.22 -26.39
CA THR A 18 20.15 -1.69 -26.07
C THR A 18 21.07 -2.87 -25.74
N PHE A 19 22.36 -2.64 -25.52
CA PHE A 19 23.27 -3.71 -25.10
C PHE A 19 23.67 -3.54 -23.64
N CYS A 20 23.64 -4.62 -22.85
CA CYS A 20 24.20 -4.60 -21.50
C CYS A 20 25.64 -5.08 -21.53
N THR A 21 26.59 -4.21 -21.21
CA THR A 21 28.03 -4.55 -21.18
C THR A 21 28.37 -5.57 -20.10
N TYR A 22 27.71 -5.51 -18.94
CA TYR A 22 27.94 -6.44 -17.82
C TYR A 22 27.42 -7.86 -18.09
N CYS A 23 26.27 -7.99 -18.77
CA CYS A 23 25.69 -9.30 -19.10
C CYS A 23 26.11 -9.81 -20.48
N SER A 24 26.76 -8.97 -21.29
CA SER A 24 27.13 -9.23 -22.69
C SER A 24 25.98 -9.74 -23.55
N LYS A 25 24.78 -9.17 -23.38
CA LYS A 25 23.54 -9.59 -24.05
C LYS A 25 22.70 -8.38 -24.48
N PRO A 26 21.85 -8.52 -25.52
CA PRO A 26 20.80 -7.55 -25.83
C PRO A 26 19.90 -7.35 -24.61
N LYS A 27 19.69 -6.09 -24.27
CA LYS A 27 18.88 -5.60 -23.16
C LYS A 27 17.57 -5.07 -23.73
N PRO A 28 16.43 -5.73 -23.44
CA PRO A 28 15.12 -5.25 -23.86
C PRO A 28 14.87 -3.81 -23.42
N PRO A 29 13.99 -3.07 -24.11
CA PRO A 29 13.52 -1.79 -23.61
C PRO A 29 12.97 -1.95 -22.19
N ARG A 30 13.21 -0.96 -21.32
CA ARG A 30 12.87 -0.95 -19.88
C ARG A 30 13.60 -1.95 -18.99
N ALA A 31 14.45 -2.81 -19.54
CA ALA A 31 15.29 -3.65 -18.69
C ALA A 31 16.48 -2.83 -18.15
N HIS A 32 16.79 -3.03 -16.87
CA HIS A 32 17.93 -2.39 -16.20
C HIS A 32 18.82 -3.47 -15.57
N HIS A 33 20.14 -3.26 -15.64
CA HIS A 33 21.10 -4.17 -15.00
C HIS A 33 21.17 -3.85 -13.51
N CYS A 34 20.77 -4.80 -12.67
CA CYS A 34 21.00 -4.71 -11.24
C CYS A 34 22.37 -5.27 -10.90
N ARG A 35 23.25 -4.44 -10.32
CA ARG A 35 24.59 -4.87 -9.91
C ARG A 35 24.56 -5.87 -8.75
N SER A 36 23.60 -5.73 -7.83
CA SER A 36 23.43 -6.66 -6.68
C SER A 36 22.99 -8.05 -7.13
N CYS A 37 22.01 -8.13 -8.03
CA CYS A 37 21.53 -9.39 -8.59
C CYS A 37 22.37 -9.91 -9.77
N LYS A 38 23.31 -9.10 -10.29
CA LYS A 38 24.19 -9.40 -11.43
C LYS A 38 23.44 -9.83 -12.71
N MET A 39 22.24 -9.29 -12.91
CA MET A 39 21.39 -9.62 -14.05
C MET A 39 20.56 -8.42 -14.52
N CYS A 40 20.16 -8.44 -15.79
CA CYS A 40 19.16 -7.51 -16.30
C CYS A 40 17.76 -7.93 -15.85
N VAL A 41 17.02 -7.01 -15.26
CA VAL A 41 15.65 -7.20 -14.78
C VAL A 41 14.73 -6.37 -15.68
N LEU A 42 13.73 -7.03 -16.26
CA LEU A 42 12.71 -6.39 -17.09
C LEU A 42 11.74 -5.61 -16.22
N ASP A 43 11.33 -4.42 -16.68
CA ASP A 43 10.53 -3.46 -15.92
C ASP A 43 11.01 -3.33 -14.47
N MET A 44 12.33 -3.18 -14.30
CA MET A 44 12.93 -3.09 -12.98
C MET A 44 12.40 -1.86 -12.26
N ASP A 45 11.76 -2.08 -11.11
CA ASP A 45 11.34 -1.03 -10.21
C ASP A 45 12.52 -0.68 -9.28
N HIS A 46 12.92 -1.62 -8.43
CA HIS A 46 14.06 -1.44 -7.54
C HIS A 46 14.70 -2.78 -7.12
N HIS A 47 15.91 -2.71 -6.57
CA HIS A 47 16.49 -3.81 -5.80
C HIS A 47 16.07 -3.65 -4.34
N CYS A 48 15.36 -4.62 -3.78
CA CYS A 48 14.85 -4.55 -2.42
C CYS A 48 15.71 -5.43 -1.51
N PRO A 49 16.47 -4.84 -0.56
CA PRO A 49 17.30 -5.60 0.36
C PRO A 49 16.48 -6.50 1.28
N PHE A 50 15.25 -6.11 1.62
CA PHE A 50 14.38 -6.84 2.54
C PHE A 50 13.94 -8.21 2.01
N ILE A 51 13.82 -8.35 0.69
CA ILE A 51 13.52 -9.64 0.04
C ILE A 51 14.77 -10.25 -0.63
N GLY A 52 15.92 -9.60 -0.51
CA GLY A 52 17.17 -10.02 -1.15
C GLY A 52 17.10 -10.14 -2.68
N ASN A 53 16.16 -9.44 -3.33
CA ASN A 53 15.87 -9.62 -4.75
C ASN A 53 15.37 -8.32 -5.41
N CYS A 54 15.46 -8.25 -6.73
CA CYS A 54 14.83 -7.17 -7.50
C CYS A 54 13.33 -7.36 -7.58
N VAL A 55 12.62 -6.23 -7.53
CA VAL A 55 11.22 -6.10 -7.90
C VAL A 55 11.15 -5.62 -9.35
N GLY A 56 10.44 -6.35 -10.18
CA GLY A 56 10.22 -5.99 -11.58
C GLY A 56 9.10 -6.80 -12.21
N ALA A 57 9.07 -6.83 -13.53
CA ALA A 57 8.03 -7.47 -14.35
C ALA A 57 7.44 -8.78 -13.79
N SER A 58 8.31 -9.71 -13.39
CA SER A 58 7.93 -11.08 -13.02
C SER A 58 7.32 -11.22 -11.63
N ASN A 59 7.64 -10.32 -10.70
CA ASN A 59 7.26 -10.45 -9.29
C ASN A 59 6.61 -9.19 -8.70
N HIS A 60 6.43 -8.11 -9.47
CA HIS A 60 5.85 -6.85 -8.97
C HIS A 60 4.48 -7.05 -8.32
N ARG A 61 3.61 -7.89 -8.92
CA ARG A 61 2.30 -8.25 -8.34
C ARG A 61 2.45 -8.94 -6.98
N ALA A 62 3.34 -9.93 -6.89
CA ALA A 62 3.59 -10.66 -5.66
C ALA A 62 4.16 -9.74 -4.58
N PHE A 63 5.02 -8.79 -4.96
CA PHE A 63 5.56 -7.78 -4.05
C PHE A 63 4.46 -6.86 -3.49
N VAL A 64 3.52 -6.40 -4.31
CA VAL A 64 2.38 -5.59 -3.82
C VAL A 64 1.48 -6.41 -2.88
N PHE A 65 1.19 -7.68 -3.19
CA PHE A 65 0.45 -8.55 -2.27
C PHE A 65 1.20 -8.81 -0.96
N PHE A 66 2.52 -8.94 -1.02
CA PHE A 66 3.36 -9.03 0.16
C PHE A 66 3.21 -7.77 1.04
N LEU A 67 3.31 -6.57 0.47
CA LEU A 67 3.11 -5.32 1.23
C LEU A 67 1.71 -5.25 1.87
N ILE A 68 0.66 -5.62 1.12
CA ILE A 68 -0.72 -5.68 1.67
C ILE A 68 -0.80 -6.66 2.84
N SER A 69 -0.20 -7.85 2.71
CA SER A 69 -0.20 -8.85 3.78
C SER A 69 0.52 -8.35 5.04
N VAL A 70 1.63 -7.62 4.88
CA VAL A 70 2.37 -7.03 6.01
C VAL A 70 1.53 -5.97 6.71
N VAL A 71 0.85 -5.08 5.97
CA VAL A 71 -0.06 -4.09 6.57
C VAL A 71 -1.16 -4.76 7.39
N ILE A 72 -1.79 -5.81 6.87
CA ILE A 72 -2.84 -6.55 7.59
C ILE A 72 -2.27 -7.21 8.85
N SER A 73 -1.14 -7.90 8.74
CA SER A 73 -0.49 -8.56 9.87
C SER A 73 -0.04 -7.58 10.96
N CYS A 74 0.56 -6.44 10.58
CA CYS A 74 0.97 -5.41 11.53
C CYS A 74 -0.23 -4.72 12.18
N SER A 75 -1.31 -4.49 11.44
CA SER A 75 -2.56 -3.94 12.00
C SER A 75 -3.19 -4.90 13.00
N TYR A 76 -3.19 -6.21 12.71
CA TYR A 76 -3.65 -7.25 13.64
C TYR A 76 -2.78 -7.29 14.90
N ALA A 77 -1.46 -7.30 14.77
CA ALA A 77 -0.53 -7.30 15.91
C ALA A 77 -0.70 -6.05 16.78
N ALA A 78 -0.86 -4.87 16.16
CA ALA A 78 -1.15 -3.63 16.89
C ALA A 78 -2.48 -3.73 17.66
N GLY A 79 -3.55 -4.22 17.02
CA GLY A 79 -4.84 -4.41 17.68
C GLY A 79 -4.78 -5.36 18.87
N MET A 80 -4.12 -6.51 18.71
CA MET A 80 -3.98 -7.51 19.78
C MET A 80 -3.15 -6.97 20.96
N THR A 81 -2.05 -6.27 20.68
CA THR A 81 -1.20 -5.71 21.75
C THR A 81 -1.86 -4.55 22.47
N ILE A 82 -2.61 -3.70 21.76
CA ILE A 82 -3.43 -2.64 22.37
C ILE A 82 -4.50 -3.27 23.28
N TYR A 83 -5.22 -4.28 22.78
CA TYR A 83 -6.23 -5.01 23.55
C TYR A 83 -5.64 -5.64 24.82
N SER A 84 -4.53 -6.37 24.70
CA SER A 84 -3.84 -6.95 25.85
C SER A 84 -3.34 -5.87 26.83
N SER A 85 -2.86 -4.73 26.34
CA SER A 85 -2.42 -3.62 27.19
C SER A 85 -3.57 -3.07 28.03
N TYR A 86 -4.75 -2.90 27.44
CA TYR A 86 -5.95 -2.45 28.17
C TYR A 86 -6.36 -3.40 29.31
N HIS A 87 -6.19 -4.72 29.12
CA HIS A 87 -6.54 -5.71 30.14
C HIS A 87 -5.47 -5.93 31.22
N ILE A 88 -4.21 -5.59 30.91
CA ILE A 88 -3.09 -5.71 31.85
C ILE A 88 -2.92 -4.43 32.66
N TRP A 89 -3.33 -3.27 32.13
CA TRP A 89 -3.14 -1.99 32.80
C TRP A 89 -3.94 -1.96 34.12
N PRO A 90 -3.29 -1.62 35.25
CA PRO A 90 -4.01 -1.51 36.51
C PRO A 90 -5.09 -0.43 36.41
N PRO A 91 -6.30 -0.65 36.97
CA PRO A 91 -7.34 0.37 36.98
C PRO A 91 -6.81 1.63 37.64
N LEU A 92 -7.05 2.78 37.00
CA LEU A 92 -6.72 4.08 37.59
C LEU A 92 -7.77 4.40 38.67
N ASP A 93 -7.38 4.37 39.93
CA ASP A 93 -8.24 4.80 41.04
C ASP A 93 -8.38 6.33 41.04
N PHE A 94 -9.36 6.82 40.27
CA PHE A 94 -9.72 8.23 40.21
C PHE A 94 -10.35 8.78 41.51
N GLU A 95 -10.78 7.92 42.44
CA GLU A 95 -11.37 8.35 43.73
C GLU A 95 -10.40 9.15 44.61
N ASN A 96 -9.11 8.78 44.63
CA ASN A 96 -8.08 9.51 45.38
C ASN A 96 -7.68 10.83 44.70
N LEU A 97 -7.87 10.94 43.38
CA LEU A 97 -7.59 12.14 42.60
C LEU A 97 -8.70 13.21 42.79
N ALA A 98 -9.96 12.76 42.90
CA ALA A 98 -11.12 13.64 43.09
C ALA A 98 -11.23 14.22 44.52
N SER A 99 -10.73 13.52 45.55
CA SER A 99 -10.74 14.02 46.93
C SER A 99 -9.68 15.10 47.20
N THR A 100 -8.53 15.02 46.50
CA THR A 100 -7.44 16.03 46.53
C THR A 100 -7.76 17.29 45.68
N HIS A 101 -8.76 17.19 44.81
CA HIS A 101 -9.20 18.19 43.82
C HIS A 101 -9.70 19.53 44.39
N ARG A 102 -9.95 19.64 45.71
CA ARG A 102 -10.63 20.81 46.28
C ARG A 102 -9.75 22.08 46.38
N SER A 103 -8.45 22.03 46.08
CA SER A 103 -7.55 23.21 46.13
C SER A 103 -6.25 23.08 45.30
N MET A 104 -6.30 22.68 44.03
CA MET A 104 -5.08 22.40 43.24
C MET A 104 -5.11 23.05 41.84
N GLY A 105 -4.03 23.75 41.48
CA GLY A 105 -3.86 24.35 40.15
C GLY A 105 -3.41 23.36 39.08
N TYR A 106 -3.58 23.71 37.80
CA TYR A 106 -3.29 22.87 36.62
C TYR A 106 -1.91 22.19 36.64
N ILE A 107 -0.87 22.85 37.18
CA ILE A 107 0.49 22.31 37.27
C ILE A 107 0.56 21.11 38.23
N LYS A 108 -0.11 21.17 39.38
CA LYS A 108 -0.09 20.05 40.33
C LYS A 108 -0.96 18.88 39.85
N MET A 109 -2.05 19.17 39.14
CA MET A 109 -2.84 18.14 38.44
C MET A 109 -1.99 17.39 37.40
N LEU A 110 -1.22 18.12 36.58
CA LEU A 110 -0.31 17.50 35.61
C LEU A 110 0.75 16.63 36.29
N ILE A 111 1.35 17.09 37.39
CA ILE A 111 2.36 16.34 38.12
C ILE A 111 1.78 15.04 38.73
N GLU A 112 0.55 15.06 39.24
CA GLU A 112 -0.10 13.86 39.79
C GLU A 112 -0.50 12.86 38.69
N ILE A 113 -0.99 13.35 37.54
CA ILE A 113 -1.28 12.52 36.37
C ILE A 113 0.02 11.89 35.85
N ILE A 114 1.09 12.67 35.71
CA ILE A 114 2.41 12.16 35.29
C ILE A 114 2.96 11.17 36.32
N GLY A 115 2.82 11.45 37.62
CA GLY A 115 3.30 10.59 38.70
C GLY A 115 2.56 9.25 38.79
N THR A 116 1.24 9.24 38.59
CA THR A 116 0.42 8.01 38.56
C THR A 116 0.68 7.19 37.29
N LEU A 117 0.85 7.83 36.13
CA LEU A 117 1.29 7.17 34.89
C LEU A 117 2.72 6.60 35.00
N ALA A 118 3.65 7.35 35.61
CA ALA A 118 5.02 6.90 35.81
C ALA A 118 5.12 5.75 36.82
N SER A 119 4.35 5.81 37.92
CA SER A 119 4.28 4.74 38.91
C SER A 119 3.66 3.47 38.33
N SER A 120 2.54 3.58 37.60
CA SER A 120 1.93 2.44 36.90
C SER A 120 2.83 1.85 35.82
N ALA A 121 3.66 2.66 35.15
CA ALA A 121 4.71 2.19 34.25
C ALA A 121 5.89 1.50 34.96
N PHE A 122 6.24 1.93 36.18
CA PHE A 122 7.33 1.35 37.00
C PHE A 122 6.94 0.00 37.63
N PHE A 123 5.66 -0.14 38.01
CA PHE A 123 5.08 -1.41 38.49
C PHE A 123 4.55 -2.29 37.35
N LEU A 124 4.59 -1.81 36.10
CA LEU A 124 4.26 -2.61 34.95
C LEU A 124 5.29 -3.73 34.84
N SER A 125 4.83 -4.97 35.02
CA SER A 125 5.70 -6.14 34.83
C SER A 125 6.43 -6.06 33.48
N ALA A 126 7.61 -6.68 33.36
CA ALA A 126 8.36 -6.72 32.10
C ALA A 126 7.49 -7.11 30.88
N ARG A 127 6.42 -7.89 31.11
CA ARG A 127 5.40 -8.23 30.10
C ARG A 127 4.63 -7.03 29.57
N GLY A 128 4.20 -6.10 30.43
CA GLY A 128 3.47 -4.91 29.97
C GLY A 128 4.36 -3.91 29.22
N LEU A 129 5.63 -3.74 29.65
CA LEU A 129 6.60 -2.93 28.90
C LEU A 129 6.85 -3.50 27.49
N VAL A 130 7.01 -4.83 27.40
CA VAL A 130 7.13 -5.53 26.11
C VAL A 130 5.88 -5.33 25.26
N THR A 131 4.68 -5.46 25.81
CA THR A 131 3.43 -5.25 25.04
C THR A 131 3.31 -3.83 24.50
N VAL A 132 3.62 -2.83 25.32
CA VAL A 132 3.60 -1.41 24.92
C VAL A 132 4.64 -1.16 23.81
N TYR A 133 5.86 -1.68 23.96
CA TYR A 133 6.89 -1.58 22.92
C TYR A 133 6.45 -2.22 21.60
N ILE A 134 5.90 -3.44 21.64
CA ILE A 134 5.43 -4.14 20.44
C ILE A 134 4.27 -3.37 19.78
N ALA A 135 3.37 -2.76 20.55
CA ALA A 135 2.28 -1.93 20.02
C ALA A 135 2.84 -0.74 19.22
N PHE A 136 3.75 0.04 19.82
CA PHE A 136 4.39 1.18 19.15
C PHE A 136 5.22 0.76 17.93
N ALA A 137 6.00 -0.33 18.05
CA ALA A 137 6.78 -0.86 16.95
C ALA A 137 5.88 -1.31 15.79
N SER A 138 4.77 -2.00 16.08
CA SER A 138 3.81 -2.46 15.07
C SER A 138 3.14 -1.29 14.36
N LEU A 139 2.73 -0.24 15.10
CA LEU A 139 2.16 0.97 14.51
C LEU A 139 3.16 1.72 13.63
N SER A 140 4.41 1.84 14.07
CA SER A 140 5.48 2.49 13.31
C SER A 140 5.77 1.76 12.01
N VAL A 141 5.92 0.43 12.06
CA VAL A 141 6.11 -0.40 10.85
C VAL A 141 4.90 -0.31 9.93
N ASN A 142 3.67 -0.39 10.48
CA ASN A 142 2.45 -0.29 9.68
C ASN A 142 2.36 1.04 8.93
N ALA A 143 2.70 2.16 9.59
CA ALA A 143 2.75 3.46 8.94
C ALA A 143 3.79 3.51 7.82
N GLY A 144 5.01 3.03 8.07
CA GLY A 144 6.08 2.99 7.06
C GLY A 144 5.74 2.14 5.85
N ILE A 145 5.27 0.91 6.06
CA ILE A 145 4.86 0.00 4.98
C ILE A 145 3.60 0.53 4.28
N GLY A 146 2.68 1.19 5.00
CA GLY A 146 1.50 1.84 4.42
C GLY A 146 1.86 2.93 3.42
N VAL A 147 2.83 3.78 3.74
CA VAL A 147 3.34 4.82 2.81
C VAL A 147 3.97 4.19 1.57
N LEU A 148 4.79 3.14 1.73
CA LEU A 148 5.41 2.44 0.61
C LEU A 148 4.37 1.76 -0.30
N LEU A 149 3.36 1.13 0.30
CA LEU A 149 2.25 0.54 -0.42
C LEU A 149 1.46 1.60 -1.19
N PHE A 150 1.16 2.73 -0.56
CA PHE A 150 0.48 3.85 -1.21
C PHE A 150 1.28 4.37 -2.41
N GLN A 151 2.59 4.55 -2.25
CA GLN A 151 3.46 4.98 -3.34
C GLN A 151 3.45 3.98 -4.51
N GLN A 152 3.58 2.67 -4.24
CA GLN A 152 3.51 1.63 -5.26
C GLN A 152 2.16 1.63 -5.99
N LEU A 153 1.05 1.74 -5.25
CA LEU A 153 -0.29 1.82 -5.84
C LEU A 153 -0.48 3.10 -6.65
N SER A 154 0.08 4.23 -6.21
CA SER A 154 0.01 5.51 -6.94
C SER A 154 0.76 5.43 -8.28
N TYR A 155 1.95 4.82 -8.31
CA TYR A 155 2.66 4.58 -9.57
C TYR A 155 1.89 3.67 -10.52
N ILE A 156 1.25 2.63 -9.98
CA ILE A 156 0.38 1.75 -10.78
C ILE A 156 -0.85 2.52 -11.28
N TYR A 157 -1.46 3.37 -10.45
CA TYR A 157 -2.63 4.19 -10.79
C TYR A 157 -2.30 5.17 -11.91
N GLU A 158 -1.23 5.95 -11.79
CA GLU A 158 -0.80 6.89 -12.83
C GLU A 158 -0.47 6.18 -14.15
N GLY A 159 -0.13 4.89 -14.10
CA GLY A 159 0.29 4.15 -15.30
C GLY A 159 1.60 4.66 -15.88
N ASN A 160 2.35 5.47 -15.11
CA ASN A 160 3.65 5.99 -15.45
C ASN A 160 4.72 4.91 -15.29
N THR A 161 4.62 3.85 -16.11
CA THR A 161 5.78 3.27 -16.80
C THR A 161 5.34 2.55 -18.12
N TYR A 162 5.96 3.02 -19.22
CA TYR A 162 6.00 2.56 -20.64
C TYR A 162 4.85 2.75 -21.61
N LEU A 163 3.59 2.87 -21.21
CA LEU A 163 2.49 2.90 -22.21
C LEU A 163 1.95 4.29 -22.57
N ASN A 164 2.64 5.39 -22.25
CA ASN A 164 2.21 6.73 -22.67
C ASN A 164 2.61 7.11 -24.11
N ARG A 165 2.84 6.15 -25.02
CA ARG A 165 3.08 6.44 -26.45
C ARG A 165 2.04 5.93 -27.45
N LEU A 166 0.91 5.35 -27.01
CA LEU A 166 -0.07 4.75 -27.95
C LEU A 166 -1.56 5.11 -27.73
N SER A 167 -1.90 6.11 -26.92
CA SER A 167 -3.31 6.51 -26.73
C SER A 167 -3.48 8.03 -26.67
N SER A 168 -3.08 8.69 -27.75
CA SER A 168 -3.71 9.95 -28.14
C SER A 168 -5.01 9.62 -28.87
N LEU A 169 -6.16 9.79 -28.20
CA LEU A 169 -7.45 10.29 -28.72
C LEU A 169 -8.60 9.83 -27.80
N ASN A 170 -9.14 10.81 -27.07
CA ASN A 170 -10.38 10.78 -26.26
C ASN A 170 -10.39 9.93 -24.97
N VAL A 171 -11.24 10.38 -24.03
CA VAL A 171 -11.66 9.76 -22.75
C VAL A 171 -11.04 10.32 -21.46
N MET A 172 -11.93 10.69 -20.54
CA MET A 172 -11.80 11.44 -19.29
C MET A 172 -10.76 10.88 -18.30
N HIS A 173 -10.01 11.78 -17.68
CA HIS A 173 -8.83 11.51 -16.84
C HIS A 173 -9.05 10.57 -15.63
N GLY A 174 -10.28 10.38 -15.12
CA GLY A 174 -10.54 9.58 -13.92
C GLY A 174 -10.64 8.06 -14.14
N GLU A 175 -11.09 7.61 -15.32
CA GLU A 175 -11.30 6.18 -15.58
C GLU A 175 -10.00 5.41 -15.84
N ARG A 176 -8.94 6.10 -16.30
CA ARG A 176 -7.67 5.48 -16.69
C ARG A 176 -6.92 4.86 -15.51
N GLY A 177 -6.90 5.52 -14.36
CA GLY A 177 -6.14 5.03 -13.22
C GLY A 177 -6.75 3.80 -12.55
N LEU A 178 -8.08 3.74 -12.45
CA LEU A 178 -8.76 2.55 -11.97
C LEU A 178 -8.60 1.38 -12.95
N GLN A 179 -8.65 1.62 -14.27
CA GLN A 179 -8.39 0.60 -15.28
C GLN A 179 -6.95 0.05 -15.19
N ASN A 180 -5.96 0.89 -14.89
CA ASN A 180 -4.58 0.45 -14.66
C ASN A 180 -4.46 -0.48 -13.46
N LEU A 181 -5.09 -0.15 -12.33
CA LEU A 181 -5.15 -1.00 -11.16
C LEU A 181 -5.85 -2.34 -11.46
N ILE A 182 -7.01 -2.32 -12.13
CA ILE A 182 -7.73 -3.54 -12.51
C ILE A 182 -6.87 -4.44 -13.41
N ARG A 183 -6.14 -3.85 -14.35
CA ARG A 183 -5.22 -4.56 -15.25
C ARG A 183 -4.01 -5.12 -14.49
N PHE A 184 -3.49 -4.37 -13.52
CA PHE A 184 -2.37 -4.75 -12.66
C PHE A 184 -2.70 -5.91 -11.75
N PHE A 185 -3.85 -5.89 -11.08
CA PHE A 185 -4.27 -7.01 -10.22
C PHE A 185 -4.87 -8.16 -11.04
N GLY A 186 -5.29 -7.88 -12.27
CA GLY A 186 -5.77 -8.89 -13.21
C GLY A 186 -7.08 -9.52 -12.75
N CYS A 187 -8.07 -8.71 -12.38
CA CYS A 187 -9.40 -9.21 -12.06
C CYS A 187 -10.09 -9.66 -13.36
N PRO A 188 -10.28 -10.97 -13.63
CA PRO A 188 -10.69 -11.41 -14.97
C PRO A 188 -12.19 -11.21 -15.21
N TYR A 189 -13.04 -11.20 -14.17
CA TYR A 189 -14.50 -11.12 -14.31
C TYR A 189 -15.13 -10.57 -13.03
N SER A 190 -15.75 -9.37 -13.09
CA SER A 190 -16.95 -8.97 -12.31
C SER A 190 -17.19 -7.46 -12.37
N VAL A 191 -16.15 -6.63 -12.23
CA VAL A 191 -16.35 -5.17 -12.05
C VAL A 191 -16.79 -4.46 -13.33
N SER A 192 -16.35 -4.91 -14.51
CA SER A 192 -16.79 -4.31 -15.78
C SER A 192 -18.29 -4.47 -16.05
N ARG A 193 -18.95 -5.48 -15.46
CA ARG A 193 -20.40 -5.68 -15.62
C ARG A 193 -21.19 -4.77 -14.69
N VAL A 194 -20.65 -4.46 -13.50
CA VAL A 194 -21.25 -3.51 -12.55
C VAL A 194 -21.15 -2.07 -13.08
N LEU A 195 -19.98 -1.68 -13.61
CA LEU A 195 -19.78 -0.36 -14.21
C LEU A 195 -20.59 -0.17 -15.51
N SER A 196 -20.65 -1.20 -16.36
CA SER A 196 -21.46 -1.13 -17.59
C SER A 196 -22.97 -1.22 -17.32
N GLY A 197 -23.39 -1.76 -16.18
CA GLY A 197 -24.79 -1.81 -15.74
C GLY A 197 -25.33 -0.43 -15.33
N TYR A 198 -24.51 0.39 -14.68
CA TYR A 198 -24.91 1.73 -14.26
C TYR A 198 -25.02 2.73 -15.42
N SER A 199 -24.20 2.56 -16.47
CA SER A 199 -24.24 3.44 -17.65
C SER A 199 -25.44 3.17 -18.57
N ASN A 200 -26.05 1.98 -18.52
CA ASN A 200 -27.23 1.65 -19.34
C ASN A 200 -28.56 2.04 -18.68
N THR A 201 -28.59 2.22 -17.37
CA THR A 201 -29.80 2.70 -16.66
C THR A 201 -30.06 4.19 -16.85
N GLY A 202 -29.08 4.97 -17.31
CA GLY A 202 -29.23 6.41 -17.59
C GLY A 202 -29.62 6.78 -19.03
N LYS A 203 -29.76 5.81 -19.95
CA LYS A 203 -30.07 6.08 -21.37
C LYS A 203 -31.44 5.58 -21.84
N LEU A 204 -32.27 5.04 -20.94
CA LEU A 204 -33.58 4.47 -21.29
C LEU A 204 -34.79 5.37 -20.97
N GLN A 205 -34.58 6.67 -20.70
CA GLN A 205 -35.67 7.59 -20.33
C GLN A 205 -35.87 8.79 -21.28
N ASP A 206 -35.06 8.93 -22.35
CA ASP A 206 -35.10 10.10 -23.25
C ASP A 206 -35.46 9.78 -24.71
N ASN A 207 -36.15 8.66 -25.00
CA ASN A 207 -36.53 8.33 -26.38
C ASN A 207 -38.02 7.97 -26.58
N SER A 208 -38.90 8.61 -25.80
CA SER A 208 -40.35 8.54 -26.01
C SER A 208 -41.00 9.91 -25.88
N SER A 209 -40.67 10.86 -26.75
CA SER A 209 -41.52 12.00 -27.12
C SER A 209 -40.89 12.84 -28.24
N SER A 210 -41.07 12.41 -29.50
CA SER A 210 -41.12 13.32 -30.68
C SER A 210 -41.20 12.51 -31.98
N LYS A 211 -42.41 12.05 -32.32
CA LYS A 211 -42.82 11.79 -33.71
C LYS A 211 -44.22 12.35 -33.89
N LEU A 212 -44.29 13.61 -34.28
CA LEU A 212 -45.44 14.22 -34.96
C LEU A 212 -44.85 15.23 -35.97
N LEU A 213 -45.37 15.13 -37.19
CA LEU A 213 -44.99 15.80 -38.45
C LEU A 213 -43.92 15.08 -39.28
#